data_AF-A0A914RX19-F1
#
_entry.id   AF-A0A914RX19-F1
#
_cell.length_a   1.000
_cell.length_b   1.000
_cell.length_c   1.000
_cell.angle_alpha   90.00
_cell.angle_beta   90.00
_cell.angle_gamma   90.00
#
_symmetry.space_group_name_H-M   'P 1'
#
loop_
_entity.id
_entity.type
_entity.pdbx_description
1 polymer ?
#
loop_
_entity_poly.entity_id
_entity_poly.type
_entity_poly.pdbx_seq_one_letter_code
_entity_poly.pdbx_strand_id
1 'polypeptide(L)' 'MSFEDATLAPEQEFTLKQDAQAQIDYALRGTKFSDITHLSLYFPSNFGAERTRIYYIGLRGEYLSDMPTEV' A
#
# COMPACT_ATOMS: atom_id res chain seq x y z
N MET A 1 -6.02 -11.50 -1.55
CA MET A 1 -6.19 -11.10 -0.15
C MET A 1 -7.68 -10.95 0.13
N SER A 2 -8.19 -11.71 1.11
CA SER A 2 -9.53 -11.61 1.67
C SER A 2 -9.52 -10.73 2.94
N PHE A 3 -10.69 -10.44 3.52
CA PHE A 3 -10.77 -9.75 4.82
C PHE A 3 -10.31 -10.63 5.98
N GLU A 4 -10.39 -11.96 5.85
CA GLU A 4 -9.86 -12.89 6.86
C GLU A 4 -8.33 -12.83 6.88
N ASP A 5 -7.71 -12.74 5.69
CA ASP A 5 -6.26 -12.60 5.53
C ASP A 5 -5.73 -11.29 6.14
N ALA A 6 -6.57 -10.26 6.28
CA ALA A 6 -6.19 -8.96 6.85
C ALA A 6 -5.88 -9.01 8.36
N THR A 7 -6.14 -10.15 9.01
CA THR A 7 -5.74 -10.41 10.40
C THR A 7 -4.31 -10.90 10.53
N LEU A 8 -3.68 -11.31 9.41
CA LEU A 8 -2.29 -11.74 9.37
C LEU A 8 -1.36 -10.52 9.51
N ALA A 9 -0.12 -10.78 9.95
CA ALA A 9 0.88 -9.73 10.10
C ALA A 9 1.17 -9.07 8.72
N PRO A 10 1.02 -7.75 8.59
CA PRO A 10 1.35 -7.06 7.35
C PRO A 10 2.88 -7.03 7.16
N GLU A 11 3.32 -7.05 5.90
CA GLU A 11 4.74 -6.89 5.58
C GLU A 11 5.27 -5.50 6.03
N GLN A 12 4.42 -4.48 5.97
CA GLN A 12 4.71 -3.16 6.48
C GLN A 12 3.42 -2.42 6.89
N GLU A 13 3.50 -1.69 8.00
CA GLU A 13 2.41 -0.88 8.55
C GLU A 13 2.86 0.57 8.74
N PHE A 14 1.94 1.51 8.52
CA PHE A 14 2.18 2.94 8.66
C PHE A 14 1.10 3.62 9.50
N THR A 15 1.50 4.51 10.40
CA THR A 15 0.59 5.48 10.99
C THR A 15 0.47 6.67 10.04
N LEU A 16 -0.65 6.73 9.34
CA LEU A 16 -0.92 7.82 8.40
C LEU A 16 -1.18 9.13 9.15
N LYS A 17 -0.85 10.26 8.51
CA LYS A 17 -1.22 11.61 8.93
C LYS A 17 -2.27 12.19 7.98
N GLN A 18 -3.09 13.10 8.49
CA GLN A 18 -3.98 13.90 7.64
C GLN A 18 -3.12 14.79 6.75
N ASP A 19 -3.22 14.58 5.43
CA ASP A 19 -2.42 15.27 4.43
C ASP A 19 -3.30 15.55 3.21
N ALA A 20 -3.86 16.75 3.14
CA ALA A 20 -4.75 17.14 2.06
C ALA A 20 -4.00 17.43 0.75
N GLN A 21 -2.69 17.63 0.80
CA GLN A 21 -1.85 17.99 -0.34
C GLN A 21 -0.97 16.82 -0.83
N ALA A 22 -1.09 15.64 -0.21
CA ALA A 22 -0.31 14.45 -0.55
C ALA A 22 1.21 14.72 -0.61
N GLN A 23 1.73 15.48 0.36
CA GLN A 23 3.14 15.81 0.51
C GLN A 23 3.94 14.77 1.31
N ILE A 24 3.27 13.89 2.03
CA ILE A 24 3.90 12.89 2.88
C ILE A 24 4.14 11.60 2.10
N ASP A 25 5.41 11.22 2.01
CA ASP A 25 5.83 9.95 1.43
C ASP A 25 6.05 8.89 2.50
N TYR A 26 5.43 7.73 2.32
CA TYR A 26 5.60 6.56 3.18
C TYR A 26 6.56 5.59 2.51
N ALA A 27 7.82 5.60 2.95
CA ALA A 27 8.87 4.78 2.35
C ALA A 27 8.65 3.27 2.63
N LEU A 28 8.63 2.48 1.56
CA LEU A 28 8.58 1.02 1.63
C LEU A 28 9.96 0.44 1.95
N ARG A 29 9.98 -0.73 2.61
CA ARG A 29 11.20 -1.51 2.83
C ARG A 29 11.61 -2.20 1.54
N GLY A 30 12.61 -1.66 0.85
CA GLY A 30 13.05 -2.17 -0.46
C GLY A 30 13.31 -3.68 -0.49
N THR A 31 13.84 -4.29 0.57
CA THR A 31 14.09 -5.74 0.65
C THR A 31 12.83 -6.61 0.63
N LYS A 32 11.67 -6.05 0.98
CA LYS A 32 10.38 -6.74 1.02
C LYS A 32 9.51 -6.43 -0.18
N PHE A 33 9.80 -5.33 -0.85
CA PHE A 33 9.02 -4.74 -1.92
C PHE A 33 9.83 -4.63 -3.23
N SER A 34 10.86 -5.46 -3.40
CA SER A 34 11.81 -5.40 -4.53
C SER A 34 11.24 -5.97 -5.83
N ASP A 35 10.33 -6.93 -5.75
CA ASP A 35 9.73 -7.60 -6.91
C ASP A 35 8.26 -7.93 -6.61
N ILE A 36 7.36 -7.06 -7.06
CA ILE A 36 5.93 -7.12 -6.70
C ILE A 36 5.09 -7.15 -7.98
N THR A 37 4.26 -8.18 -8.09
CA THR A 37 3.19 -8.27 -9.10
C THR A 37 1.82 -7.89 -8.53
N HIS A 38 1.63 -8.05 -7.22
CA HIS A 38 0.36 -7.80 -6.54
C HIS A 38 0.58 -7.02 -5.24
N LEU A 39 -0.10 -5.88 -5.10
CA LEU A 39 -0.07 -5.04 -3.90
C LEU A 39 -1.48 -4.97 -3.29
N SER A 40 -1.59 -5.24 -2.00
CA SER A 40 -2.83 -5.06 -1.24
C SER A 40 -2.62 -4.00 -0.16
N LEU A 41 -3.56 -3.06 -0.06
CA LEU A 41 -3.54 -1.98 0.93
C LEU A 41 -4.78 -2.10 1.81
N TYR A 42 -4.58 -2.20 3.12
CA TYR A 42 -5.66 -2.34 4.10
C TYR A 42 -5.70 -1.12 5.02
N PHE A 43 -6.89 -0.50 5.14
CA PHE A 43 -7.12 0.71 5.94
C PHE A 43 -8.12 0.39 7.06
N PRO A 44 -7.67 -0.11 8.22
CA PRO A 44 -8.56 -0.60 9.28
C PRO A 44 -9.32 0.52 10.00
N SER A 45 -8.80 1.75 9.98
CA SER A 45 -9.40 2.90 10.67
C SER A 45 -9.08 4.22 9.96
N ASN A 46 -9.69 5.31 10.43
CA ASN A 46 -9.48 6.66 9.92
C ASN A 46 -9.44 7.68 11.08
N PHE A 47 -9.34 8.97 10.74
CA PHE A 47 -9.22 10.07 11.69
C PHE A 47 -10.56 10.50 12.35
N GLY A 48 -11.40 9.54 12.73
CA GLY A 48 -12.66 9.78 13.46
C GLY A 48 -13.88 10.13 12.61
N ALA A 49 -13.81 9.92 11.29
CA ALA A 49 -14.94 10.10 10.39
C ALA A 49 -15.73 8.80 10.22
N GLU A 50 -17.02 8.90 9.89
CA GLU A 50 -17.87 7.71 9.63
C GLU A 50 -17.32 6.86 8.47
N ARG A 51 -16.70 7.49 7.46
CA ARG A 51 -16.23 6.81 6.25
C ARG A 51 -14.84 7.27 5.87
N THR A 52 -14.00 6.31 5.51
CA THR A 52 -12.69 6.56 4.90
C THR A 52 -12.87 6.90 3.43
N ARG A 53 -12.36 8.05 3.00
CA ARG A 53 -12.34 8.47 1.59
C ARG A 53 -10.90 8.61 1.15
N ILE A 54 -10.54 7.88 0.10
CA ILE A 54 -9.20 7.90 -0.50
C ILE A 54 -9.36 8.49 -1.90
N TYR A 55 -8.75 9.65 -2.13
CA TYR A 55 -8.86 10.35 -3.42
C TYR A 55 -7.77 9.92 -4.40
N TYR A 56 -6.57 9.62 -3.89
CA TYR A 56 -5.43 9.25 -4.71
C TYR A 56 -4.48 8.34 -3.91
N ILE A 57 -3.85 7.40 -4.62
CA ILE A 57 -2.74 6.59 -4.11
C ILE A 57 -1.61 6.71 -5.13
N GLY A 58 -0.50 7.31 -4.71
CA GLY A 58 0.71 7.41 -5.50
C GLY A 58 1.67 6.28 -5.13
N LEU A 59 2.03 5.44 -6.10
CA LEU A 59 3.08 4.44 -5.94
C LEU A 59 4.32 4.93 -6.66
N ARG A 60 5.46 4.99 -5.95
CA ARG A 60 6.76 5.34 -6.53
C ARG A 60 7.65 4.11 -6.55
N GLY A 61 8.19 3.81 -7.72
CA GLY A 61 9.07 2.68 -7.94
C GLY A 61 9.45 2.60 -9.42
N GLU A 62 10.22 1.58 -9.76
CA GLU A 62 10.62 1.29 -11.13
C GLU A 62 9.79 0.12 -11.65
N TYR A 63 9.39 0.19 -12.92
CA TYR A 63 8.73 -0.93 -13.58
C TYR A 63 9.77 -1.95 -14.02
N LEU A 64 9.65 -3.18 -13.53
CA LEU A 64 10.49 -4.30 -13.93
C LEU A 64 9.87 -4.98 -15.16
N SER A 65 10.44 -4.72 -16.34
CA SER A 65 9.86 -5.09 -17.64
C SER A 65 10.14 -6.53 -18.09
N ASP A 66 10.97 -7.28 -17.37
CA ASP A 66 11.46 -8.61 -17.81
C ASP A 66 10.76 -9.78 -17.08
N MET A 67 9.52 -9.55 -16.64
CA MET A 67 8.68 -10.63 -16.10
C MET A 67 8.39 -11.62 -17.24
N PRO A 68 8.80 -12.90 -17.14
CA PRO A 68 8.49 -13.88 -18.17
C PRO A 68 6.98 -13.99 -18.32
N THR A 69 6.48 -13.70 -19.52
CA THR A 69 5.08 -13.93 -19.87
C THR A 69 4.78 -15.41 -19.68
N GLU A 70 3.83 -15.76 -18.80
CA GLU A 70 3.33 -17.14 -18.73
C GLU A 70 2.87 -17.56 -20.14
N VAL A 71 3.54 -18.58 -20.69
CA VAL A 71 3.24 -19.25 -21.97
C VAL A 71 2.26 -20.41 -21.77
#